data_AF-A0A7W8HF34-F1
#
_entry.id   AF-A0A7W8HF34-F1
#
_cell.length_a   1.000
_cell.length_b   1.000
_cell.length_c   1.000
_cell.angle_alpha   90.00
_cell.angle_beta   90.00
_cell.angle_gamma   90.00
#
_symmetry.space_group_name_H-M   'P 1'
#
loop_
_entity.id
_entity.type
_entity.pdbx_description
1 polymer ?
#
loop_
_entity_poly.entity_id
_entity_poly.type
_entity_poly.pdbx_seq_one_letter_code
_entity_poly.pdbx_strand_id
1 'polypeptide(L)' 'MLEAIRDKTDQAERRAEFHDEAERRHAAIVESGKTIAWSEMRRYLQDRRVGKAVARPAPRKLAR' A
#
# COMPACT_ATOMS: atom_id res chain seq x y z
N MET A 1 -17.60 28.78 -12.80
CA MET A 1 -16.28 28.51 -13.44
C MET A 1 -15.13 28.38 -12.43
N LEU A 2 -15.18 28.99 -11.23
CA LEU A 2 -14.12 28.84 -10.21
C LEU A 2 -14.14 27.48 -9.48
N GLU A 3 -15.32 26.87 -9.35
CA GLU A 3 -15.51 25.59 -8.65
C GLU A 3 -14.81 24.41 -9.35
N ALA A 4 -14.82 24.38 -10.68
CA ALA A 4 -14.15 23.35 -11.49
C ALA A 4 -12.61 23.47 -11.49
N ILE A 5 -12.06 24.64 -11.15
CA ILE A 5 -10.61 24.84 -11.01
C ILE A 5 -10.17 24.33 -9.64
N ARG A 6 -10.96 24.60 -8.59
CA ARG A 6 -10.70 24.10 -7.24
C ARG A 6 -10.71 22.57 -7.16
N ASP A 7 -11.71 21.94 -7.78
CA ASP A 7 -11.80 20.47 -7.83
C ASP A 7 -10.61 19.84 -8.59
N LYS A 8 -10.10 20.49 -9.64
CA LYS A 8 -8.90 20.03 -10.35
C LYS A 8 -7.62 20.14 -9.52
N THR A 9 -7.48 21.20 -8.72
CA THR A 9 -6.34 21.37 -7.81
C THR A 9 -6.36 20.34 -6.70
N ASP A 10 -7.49 20.16 -6.02
CA ASP A 10 -7.65 19.19 -4.93
C ASP A 10 -7.39 17.75 -5.44
N GLN A 11 -7.81 17.42 -6.65
CA GLN A 11 -7.52 16.12 -7.27
C GLN A 11 -6.05 15.96 -7.66
N ALA A 12 -5.37 17.03 -8.07
CA ALA A 12 -3.95 16.99 -8.39
C ALA A 12 -3.10 16.77 -7.13
N GLU A 13 -3.44 17.44 -6.03
CA GLU A 13 -2.78 17.27 -4.73
C GLU A 13 -2.93 15.83 -4.22
N ARG A 14 -4.15 15.27 -4.24
CA ARG A 14 -4.38 13.87 -3.83
C ARG A 14 -3.59 12.86 -4.67
N ARG A 15 -3.43 13.12 -5.97
CA ARG A 15 -2.61 12.25 -6.84
C ARG A 15 -1.13 12.36 -6.47
N ALA A 16 -0.63 13.58 -6.27
CA ALA A 16 0.76 13.79 -5.86
C ALA A 16 1.04 13.11 -4.52
N GLU A 17 0.19 13.29 -3.52
CA GLU A 17 0.30 12.64 -2.21
C GLU A 17 0.30 11.10 -2.32
N PHE A 18 -0.56 10.55 -3.19
CA PHE A 18 -0.62 9.11 -3.43
C PHE A 18 0.68 8.57 -4.05
N HIS A 19 1.23 9.28 -5.03
CA HIS A 19 2.50 8.92 -5.65
C HIS A 19 3.68 9.05 -4.68
N ASP A 20 3.74 10.13 -3.91
CA ASP A 20 4.79 10.34 -2.92
C ASP A 20 4.78 9.25 -1.85
N GLU A 21 3.59 8.82 -1.40
CA GLU A 21 3.47 7.69 -0.47
C GLU A 21 3.90 6.36 -1.10
N ALA A 22 3.60 6.15 -2.38
CA ALA A 22 4.04 4.95 -3.10
C ALA A 22 5.58 4.91 -3.21
N GLU A 23 6.21 6.02 -3.59
CA GLU A 23 7.67 6.15 -3.66
C GLU A 23 8.32 5.95 -2.30
N ARG A 24 7.81 6.57 -1.24
CA ARG A 24 8.29 6.37 0.14
C ARG A 24 8.26 4.89 0.55
N ARG A 25 7.14 4.21 0.29
CA ARG A 25 6.99 2.78 0.61
C ARG A 25 7.93 1.92 -0.21
N HIS A 26 8.10 2.22 -1.49
CA HIS A 26 9.00 1.49 -2.36
C HIS A 26 10.46 1.63 -1.91
N ALA A 27 10.90 2.85 -1.59
CA ALA A 27 12.23 3.11 -1.04
C ALA A 27 12.48 2.30 0.25
N ALA A 28 11.52 2.25 1.17
CA ALA A 28 11.63 1.46 2.40
C ALA A 28 11.73 -0.06 2.16
N ILE A 29 11.05 -0.58 1.13
CA ILE A 29 11.16 -1.99 0.72
C ILE A 29 12.56 -2.27 0.16
N VAL A 30 13.06 -1.39 -0.71
CA VAL A 30 14.40 -1.50 -1.29
C VAL A 30 15.47 -1.46 -0.21
N GLU A 31 15.38 -0.50 0.72
CA GLU A 31 16.33 -0.34 1.83
C GLU A 31 16.33 -1.53 2.79
N SER A 32 15.14 -1.94 3.24
CA SER A 32 15.04 -3.03 4.23
C SER A 32 15.28 -4.41 3.62
N GLY A 33 15.05 -4.57 2.31
CA GLY A 33 15.01 -5.85 1.63
C GLY A 33 13.93 -6.81 2.16
N LYS A 34 12.97 -6.29 2.94
CA LYS A 34 11.89 -7.09 3.55
C LYS A 34 10.60 -6.84 2.80
N THR A 35 9.89 -7.92 2.50
CA THR A 35 8.55 -7.87 1.93
C THR A 35 7.72 -9.01 2.48
N ILE A 36 6.44 -9.07 2.12
CA ILE A 36 5.53 -10.16 2.47
C ILE A 36 5.33 -10.99 1.22
N ALA A 37 5.48 -12.32 1.31
CA ALA A 37 5.20 -13.16 0.16
C ALA A 37 3.73 -13.03 -0.25
N TRP A 38 3.46 -12.93 -1.55
CA TRP A 38 2.10 -12.71 -2.03
C TRP A 38 1.12 -13.80 -1.57
N SER A 39 1.57 -15.06 -1.49
CA SER A 39 0.77 -16.17 -0.98
C SER A 39 0.30 -15.96 0.47
N GLU A 40 1.15 -15.41 1.34
CA GLU A 40 0.83 -15.10 2.73
C GLU A 40 -0.17 -13.95 2.83
N MET A 41 0.08 -12.85 2.10
CA MET A 41 -0.83 -11.71 2.06
C MET A 41 -2.20 -12.11 1.49
N ARG A 42 -2.23 -12.89 0.40
CA ARG A 42 -3.46 -13.39 -0.20
C ARG A 42 -4.28 -14.21 0.78
N ARG A 43 -3.65 -15.14 1.50
CA ARG A 43 -4.31 -15.96 2.52
C ARG A 43 -4.90 -15.08 3.63
N TYR A 44 -4.10 -14.14 4.16
CA TYR A 44 -4.55 -13.19 5.17
C TYR A 44 -5.81 -12.41 4.72
N LEU A 45 -5.82 -11.89 3.48
CA LEU A 45 -6.96 -11.15 2.95
C LEU A 45 -8.20 -12.04 2.76
N GLN A 46 -8.01 -13.27 2.30
CA GLN A 46 -9.10 -14.25 2.16
C GLN A 46 -9.74 -14.59 3.51
N ASP A 47 -8.92 -14.82 4.55
CA ASP A 47 -9.41 -15.12 5.89
C ASP A 47 -10.08 -13.90 6.55
N ARG A 48 -9.50 -12.70 6.39
CA ARG A 48 -10.10 -11.45 6.87
C ARG A 48 -11.45 -11.17 6.21
N ARG A 49 -11.60 -11.46 4.91
CA ARG A 49 -12.85 -11.27 4.17
C ARG A 49 -14.01 -12.09 4.77
N VAL A 50 -13.73 -13.25 5.34
CA VAL A 50 -14.75 -14.10 5.99
C VAL A 50 -14.85 -13.88 7.50
N GLY A 51 -14.29 -12.78 8.02
CA GLY A 51 -14.41 -12.38 9.42
C GLY A 51 -13.51 -13.15 10.39
N LYS A 52 -12.58 -13.98 9.91
CA LYS A 52 -11.66 -14.70 10.79
C LYS A 52 -10.68 -13.74 11.45
N ALA A 53 -10.44 -13.95 12.74
CA ALA A 53 -9.39 -13.26 13.48
C ALA A 53 -8.04 -13.92 13.16
N VAL A 54 -7.35 -13.40 12.13
CA VAL A 54 -6.03 -13.86 11.71
C VAL A 54 -4.97 -12.78 11.93
N ALA A 55 -3.78 -13.21 12.36
CA ALA A 55 -2.63 -12.32 12.51
C ALA A 55 -2.19 -11.77 11.14
N ARG A 56 -1.80 -10.49 11.11
CA ARG A 56 -1.29 -9.86 9.90
C ARG A 56 0.11 -10.42 9.59
N PRO A 57 0.40 -10.79 8.32
CA PRO A 57 1.73 -11.26 7.95
C PRO A 57 2.77 -10.16 8.14
N ALA A 58 3.94 -10.53 8.66
CA ALA A 58 5.04 -9.62 8.92
C ALA A 58 6.05 -9.60 7.77
N PRO A 59 6.63 -8.43 7.42
CA PRO A 59 7.68 -8.35 6.40
C PRO A 59 8.94 -9.11 6.82
N ARG A 60 9.50 -9.89 5.88
CA ARG A 60 10.74 -10.65 6.05
C ARG A 60 11.56 -10.66 4.77
N LYS A 61 12.85 -10.98 4.88
CA LYS A 61 13.66 -11.26 3.69
C LYS A 61 13.11 -12.53 3.05
N LEU A 62 12.77 -12.48 1.76
CA LEU A 62 12.36 -13.67 1.03
C LEU A 62 13.62 -14.42 0.58
N ALA A 63 13.78 -15.66 1.03
CA ALA A 63 14.79 -16.55 0.47
C ALA A 63 14.38 -16.88 -0.98
N ARG A 64 15.37 -16.93 -1.87
CA ARG A 64 15.18 -17.31 -3.28
C ARG A 64 14.97 -18.82 -3.40
#